data_AF-A0A920G1C2-F1
#
_entry.id   AF-A0A920G1C2-F1
#
_cell.length_a   1.000
_cell.length_b   1.000
_cell.length_c   1.000
_cell.angle_alpha   90.00
_cell.angle_beta   90.00
_cell.angle_gamma   90.00
#
_symmetry.space_group_name_H-M   'P 1'
#
loop_
_entity.id
_entity.type
_entity.pdbx_description
1 polymer ?
#
loop_
_entity_poly.entity_id
_entity_poly.type
_entity_poly.pdbx_seq_one_letter_code
_entity_poly.pdbx_strand_id
1 'polypeptide(L)'
;MNDGGADRQPPPLFFPNFTISFLPDNLIFFRTEPHPVPLNALSTCGVWRSPLEGAGQAHGIMTQDLFPVTECESETLDFDGGQGIPEIVDSIVWQDMMLAEAQQNGWESRGFHDYYLADQESRVRYFHEVLNDYIEGRKG
;
A
#
# COMPACT_ATOMS: atom_id res chain seq x y z
N MET A 1 -0.56 31.47 2.13
CA MET A 1 -1.80 31.46 2.94
C MET A 1 -2.91 30.85 2.12
N ASN A 2 -2.83 29.54 1.96
CA ASN A 2 -3.98 28.64 2.02
C ASN A 2 -3.38 27.27 2.29
N ASP A 3 -2.92 27.14 3.53
CA ASP A 3 -2.14 26.03 4.00
C ASP A 3 -3.18 25.05 4.55
N GLY A 4 -3.92 24.41 3.62
CA GLY A 4 -4.92 23.38 3.89
C GLY A 4 -4.27 22.08 4.33
N GLY A 5 -3.41 22.16 5.35
CA GLY A 5 -2.73 21.04 5.98
C GLY A 5 -3.76 20.14 6.64
N ALA A 6 -4.31 19.21 5.86
CA ALA A 6 -4.47 17.87 6.37
C ALA A 6 -3.07 17.45 6.81
N ASP A 7 -2.83 17.44 8.12
CA ASP A 7 -1.78 16.64 8.74
C ASP A 7 -1.86 15.25 8.09
N ARG A 8 -1.03 15.01 7.07
CA ARG A 8 -0.93 13.73 6.40
C ARG A 8 -0.13 12.83 7.32
N GLN A 9 -0.71 12.51 8.46
CA GLN A 9 -0.27 11.39 9.26
C GLN A 9 -0.28 10.17 8.33
N PRO A 10 0.86 9.47 8.15
CA PRO A 10 0.85 8.27 7.34
C PRO A 10 -0.09 7.26 8.00
N PRO A 11 -0.87 6.51 7.21
CA PRO A 11 -1.94 5.67 7.74
C PRO A 11 -1.41 4.72 8.83
N PRO A 12 -2.24 4.39 9.85
CA PRO A 12 -1.87 3.43 10.87
C PRO A 12 -1.52 2.08 10.23
N LEU A 13 -0.36 1.54 10.63
CA LEU A 13 0.09 0.19 10.30
C LEU A 13 -0.14 -0.71 11.51
N PHE A 14 -0.97 -1.72 11.33
CA PHE A 14 -1.16 -2.83 12.25
C PHE A 14 -0.22 -3.96 11.81
N PHE A 15 0.82 -4.18 12.60
CA PHE A 15 1.78 -5.25 12.37
C PHE A 15 1.06 -6.62 12.31
N PRO A 16 1.39 -7.50 11.35
CA PRO A 16 2.55 -7.41 10.46
C PRO A 16 2.31 -6.73 9.11
N ASN A 17 1.06 -6.59 8.65
CA ASN A 17 0.80 -6.37 7.23
C ASN A 17 -0.53 -5.68 6.89
N PHE A 18 -1.12 -4.94 7.82
CA PHE A 18 -2.44 -4.34 7.62
C PHE A 18 -2.40 -2.83 7.83
N THR A 19 -2.81 -2.06 6.83
CA THR A 19 -2.84 -0.61 6.85
C THR A 19 -4.24 -0.12 6.54
N ILE A 20 -4.70 0.91 7.25
CA ILE A 20 -6.03 1.50 7.05
C ILE A 20 -5.87 2.99 6.73
N SER A 21 -6.49 3.44 5.66
CA SER A 21 -6.60 4.86 5.31
C SER A 21 -8.03 5.32 5.46
N PHE A 22 -8.21 6.41 6.22
CA PHE A 22 -9.48 7.09 6.39
C PHE A 22 -9.53 8.28 5.41
N LEU A 23 -10.45 8.24 4.45
CA LEU A 23 -10.72 9.34 3.55
C LEU A 23 -12.11 9.93 3.84
N PRO A 24 -12.41 11.16 3.38
CA PRO A 24 -13.69 11.81 3.66
C PRO A 24 -14.92 11.06 3.12
N ASP A 25 -14.75 10.22 2.10
CA ASP A 25 -15.81 9.55 1.34
C ASP A 25 -15.73 8.02 1.35
N ASN A 26 -14.58 7.45 1.70
CA ASN A 26 -14.40 6.00 1.80
C ASN A 26 -13.34 5.58 2.84
N LEU A 27 -13.42 4.33 3.26
CA LEU A 27 -12.34 3.64 3.97
C LEU A 27 -11.58 2.78 2.96
N ILE A 28 -10.25 2.81 3.03
CA ILE A 28 -9.38 1.98 2.22
C ILE A 28 -8.56 1.08 3.15
N PHE A 29 -8.61 -0.21 2.87
CA PHE A 29 -7.78 -1.20 3.54
C PHE A 29 -6.68 -1.65 2.59
N PHE A 30 -5.48 -1.80 3.12
CA PHE A 30 -4.35 -2.41 2.45
C PHE A 30 -3.88 -3.58 3.31
N ARG A 31 -4.03 -4.79 2.78
CA ARG A 31 -3.44 -5.99 3.37
C ARG A 31 -2.38 -6.50 2.40
N THR A 32 -1.18 -6.74 2.90
CA THR A 32 -0.04 -7.22 2.12
C THR A 32 0.25 -8.67 2.50
N GLU A 33 0.07 -9.62 1.60
CA GLU A 33 0.37 -11.03 1.88
C GLU A 33 1.47 -11.56 0.97
N PRO A 34 2.47 -12.28 1.49
CA PRO A 34 3.48 -12.88 0.64
C PRO A 34 2.82 -13.81 -0.38
N HIS A 35 3.15 -13.63 -1.66
CA HIS A 35 2.61 -14.47 -2.71
C HIS A 35 3.13 -15.92 -2.51
N PRO A 36 2.28 -16.96 -2.65
CA PRO A 36 2.67 -18.33 -2.31
C PRO A 36 3.80 -18.88 -3.18
N VAL A 37 3.87 -18.51 -4.48
CA VAL A 37 4.95 -18.91 -5.41
C VAL A 37 5.05 -17.93 -6.59
N PRO A 38 6.23 -17.43 -6.99
CA PRO A 38 7.52 -17.54 -6.29
C PRO A 38 7.61 -16.57 -5.10
N LEU A 39 8.53 -16.86 -4.16
CA LEU A 39 8.72 -16.11 -2.91
C LEU A 39 9.07 -14.62 -3.12
N ASN A 40 9.52 -14.25 -4.32
CA ASN A 40 9.88 -12.90 -4.72
C ASN A 40 8.75 -12.12 -5.41
N ALA A 41 7.55 -12.68 -5.52
CA ALA A 41 6.40 -11.99 -6.10
C ALA A 41 5.72 -11.08 -5.06
N LEU A 42 5.40 -9.85 -5.50
CA LEU A 42 4.80 -8.81 -4.69
C LEU A 42 3.40 -9.25 -4.20
N SER A 43 3.24 -9.23 -2.89
CA SER A 43 2.07 -8.78 -2.13
C SER A 43 0.75 -8.61 -2.88
N THR A 44 -0.23 -9.49 -2.62
CA THR A 44 -1.63 -9.17 -2.90
C THR A 44 -2.00 -7.92 -2.12
N CYS A 45 -2.60 -6.93 -2.78
CA CYS A 45 -3.10 -5.69 -2.19
C CYS A 45 -4.64 -5.75 -2.16
N GLY A 46 -5.21 -6.18 -1.04
CA GLY A 46 -6.67 -6.26 -0.91
C GLY A 46 -7.29 -4.91 -0.60
N VAL A 47 -7.87 -4.25 -1.60
CA VAL A 47 -8.55 -2.95 -1.41
C VAL A 47 -10.05 -3.14 -1.20
N TRP A 48 -10.50 -2.89 0.02
CA TRP A 48 -11.90 -2.88 0.38
C TRP A 48 -12.42 -1.44 0.45
N ARG A 49 -13.57 -1.17 -0.17
CA ARG A 49 -14.27 0.11 -0.12
C ARG A 49 -15.57 -0.05 0.65
N SER A 50 -15.71 0.73 1.72
CA SER A 50 -17.00 0.94 2.37
C SER A 50 -17.39 2.40 2.13
N PRO A 51 -18.20 2.68 1.10
CA PRO A 51 -18.73 4.02 0.87
C PRO A 51 -19.63 4.41 2.04
N LEU A 52 -19.68 5.70 2.37
CA LEU A 52 -20.66 6.22 3.32
C LEU A 52 -22.08 5.95 2.82
N GLU A 53 -22.98 5.59 3.74
CA GLU A 53 -24.37 5.33 3.40
C GLU A 53 -25.00 6.54 2.66
N GLY A 54 -25.57 6.27 1.48
CA GLY A 54 -26.18 7.30 0.62
C GLY A 54 -25.23 7.98 -0.38
N ALA A 55 -23.94 7.64 -0.41
CA ALA A 55 -23.02 8.15 -1.43
C ALA A 55 -23.24 7.43 -2.78
N GLY A 56 -23.72 8.16 -3.80
CA GLY A 56 -23.87 7.64 -5.16
C GLY A 56 -22.56 7.60 -5.97
N GLN A 57 -21.53 8.32 -5.50
CA GLN A 57 -20.20 8.40 -6.10
C GLN A 57 -19.13 8.46 -5.00
N ALA A 58 -17.95 7.93 -5.28
CA ALA A 58 -16.79 7.99 -4.39
C ALA A 58 -15.50 8.07 -5.23
N HIS A 59 -14.43 8.61 -4.66
CA HIS A 59 -13.13 8.61 -5.34
C HIS A 59 -12.63 7.18 -5.58
N GLY A 60 -11.95 6.97 -6.70
CA GLY A 60 -11.26 5.73 -6.97
C GLY A 60 -10.11 5.50 -5.99
N ILE A 61 -9.51 4.31 -6.03
CA ILE A 61 -8.49 3.91 -5.05
C ILE A 61 -7.27 4.81 -5.23
N MET A 62 -7.14 5.81 -4.36
CA MET A 62 -6.07 6.80 -4.42
C MET A 62 -5.98 7.49 -5.80
N THR A 63 -7.08 7.51 -6.57
CA THR A 63 -7.22 8.25 -7.82
C THR A 63 -8.02 9.53 -7.57
N GLN A 64 -7.91 10.50 -8.48
CA GLN A 64 -8.63 11.78 -8.35
C GLN A 64 -10.05 11.73 -8.91
N ASP A 65 -10.38 10.69 -9.68
CA ASP A 65 -11.65 10.58 -10.37
C ASP A 65 -12.75 9.99 -9.46
N LEU A 66 -13.98 10.47 -9.68
CA LEU A 66 -15.18 9.98 -9.02
C LEU A 66 -15.82 8.86 -9.85
N PHE A 67 -16.06 7.73 -9.20
CA PHE A 67 -16.70 6.56 -9.80
C PHE A 67 -18.07 6.32 -9.16
N PRO A 68 -19.04 5.78 -9.90
CA PRO A 68 -20.31 5.37 -9.33
C PRO A 68 -20.07 4.27 -8.28
N VAL A 69 -20.77 4.40 -7.16
CA VAL A 69 -20.75 3.37 -6.10
C VAL A 69 -21.76 2.28 -6.48
N THR A 70 -21.25 1.12 -6.85
CA THR A 70 -22.07 -0.06 -7.15
C THR A 70 -21.49 -1.27 -6.45
N GLU A 71 -22.35 -2.21 -6.03
CA GLU A 71 -21.89 -3.52 -5.61
C GLU A 71 -21.16 -4.20 -6.78
N CYS A 72 -19.99 -4.77 -6.50
CA CYS A 72 -19.20 -5.51 -7.46
C CYS A 72 -18.60 -6.75 -6.79
N GLU A 73 -18.29 -7.77 -7.60
CA GLU A 73 -17.51 -8.90 -7.13
C GLU A 73 -16.06 -8.46 -6.84
N SER A 74 -15.39 -9.21 -5.96
CA SER A 74 -13.97 -8.98 -5.70
C SER A 74 -13.16 -9.41 -6.92
N GLU A 75 -12.30 -8.51 -7.42
CA GLU A 75 -11.37 -8.82 -8.51
C GLU A 75 -9.95 -8.92 -7.98
N THR A 76 -9.12 -9.72 -8.66
CA THR A 76 -7.70 -9.84 -8.40
C THR A 76 -6.99 -9.75 -9.74
N LEU A 77 -6.09 -8.79 -9.84
CA LEU A 77 -5.38 -8.45 -11.06
C LEU A 77 -3.88 -8.40 -10.75
N ASP A 78 -3.07 -8.98 -11.63
CA ASP A 78 -1.62 -8.83 -11.55
C ASP A 78 -1.25 -7.40 -11.93
N PHE A 79 -0.28 -6.83 -11.20
CA PHE A 79 0.24 -5.52 -11.57
C PHE A 79 1.13 -5.68 -12.82
N ASP A 80 0.72 -5.04 -13.91
CA ASP A 80 1.36 -5.10 -15.22
C ASP A 80 1.81 -3.71 -15.70
N GLY A 81 2.26 -2.87 -14.75
CA GLY A 81 2.52 -1.46 -15.00
C GLY A 81 1.25 -0.63 -15.19
N GLY A 82 0.10 -1.13 -14.74
CA GLY A 82 -1.20 -0.44 -14.77
C GLY A 82 -2.00 -0.62 -16.07
N GLN A 83 -1.60 -1.53 -16.97
CA GLN A 83 -2.37 -1.84 -18.18
C GLN A 83 -3.70 -2.53 -17.86
N GLY A 84 -3.72 -3.39 -16.83
CA GLY A 84 -4.90 -4.11 -16.37
C GLY A 84 -5.90 -3.24 -15.59
N ILE A 85 -5.46 -2.05 -15.13
CA ILE A 85 -6.32 -1.07 -14.44
C ILE A 85 -5.94 0.35 -14.92
N PRO A 86 -6.38 0.78 -16.11
CA PRO A 86 -5.98 2.07 -16.66
C PRO A 86 -6.27 3.27 -15.75
N GLU A 87 -7.27 3.15 -14.87
CA GLU A 87 -7.70 4.17 -13.92
C GLU A 87 -6.64 4.49 -12.86
N ILE A 88 -5.71 3.56 -12.56
CA ILE A 88 -4.65 3.81 -11.57
C ILE A 88 -3.41 4.47 -12.18
N VAL A 89 -3.28 4.56 -13.50
CA VAL A 89 -2.09 5.16 -14.13
C VAL A 89 -1.91 6.58 -13.65
N ASP A 90 -0.65 6.96 -13.36
CA ASP A 90 -0.25 8.24 -12.74
C ASP A 90 -0.77 8.48 -11.30
N SER A 91 -1.61 7.59 -10.75
CA SER A 91 -2.04 7.65 -9.35
C SER A 91 -0.91 7.30 -8.37
N ILE A 92 -1.13 7.59 -7.09
CA ILE A 92 -0.16 7.28 -6.02
C ILE A 92 0.08 5.76 -5.93
N VAL A 93 -0.96 4.93 -6.08
CA VAL A 93 -0.82 3.47 -6.01
C VAL A 93 0.03 2.94 -7.15
N TRP A 94 -0.13 3.47 -8.37
CA TRP A 94 0.69 3.08 -9.50
C TRP A 94 2.16 3.44 -9.29
N GLN A 95 2.45 4.62 -8.76
CA GLN A 95 3.81 5.06 -8.43
C GLN A 95 4.44 4.17 -7.34
N ASP A 96 3.68 3.85 -6.28
CA ASP A 96 4.14 2.98 -5.20
C ASP A 96 4.43 1.56 -5.70
N MET A 97 3.57 0.98 -6.54
CA MET A 97 3.78 -0.35 -7.12
C MET A 97 5.00 -0.37 -8.05
N MET A 98 5.19 0.66 -8.87
CA MET A 98 6.36 0.75 -9.74
C MET A 98 7.67 0.83 -8.96
N LEU A 99 7.68 1.59 -7.86
CA LEU A 99 8.83 1.66 -6.95
C LEU A 99 9.07 0.33 -6.25
N ALA A 100 8.01 -0.36 -5.81
CA ALA A 100 8.13 -1.65 -5.13
C ALA A 100 8.73 -2.74 -6.03
N GLU A 101 8.29 -2.83 -7.30
CA GLU A 101 8.89 -3.75 -8.27
C GLU A 101 10.36 -3.43 -8.54
N ALA A 102 10.69 -2.16 -8.75
CA ALA A 102 12.07 -1.72 -8.99
C ALA A 102 12.97 -2.01 -7.76
N GLN A 103 12.46 -1.79 -6.55
CA GLN A 103 13.16 -2.06 -5.31
C GLN A 103 13.42 -3.56 -5.12
N GLN A 104 12.40 -4.41 -5.34
CA GLN A 104 12.54 -5.87 -5.27
C GLN A 104 13.61 -6.38 -6.24
N ASN A 105 13.60 -5.90 -7.49
CA ASN A 105 14.62 -6.24 -8.48
C ASN A 105 16.03 -5.80 -8.05
N GLY A 106 16.15 -4.64 -7.39
CA GLY A 106 17.41 -4.16 -6.85
C GLY A 106 17.95 -5.05 -5.73
N TRP A 107 17.07 -5.55 -4.85
CA TRP A 107 17.44 -6.43 -3.74
C TRP A 107 17.93 -7.81 -4.17
N GLU A 108 17.49 -8.30 -5.33
CA GLU A 108 17.98 -9.57 -5.91
C GLU A 108 19.41 -9.47 -6.48
N SER A 109 19.95 -8.25 -6.60
CA SER A 109 21.32 -8.06 -7.06
C SER A 109 22.34 -8.61 -6.06
N ARG A 110 23.32 -9.38 -6.54
CA ARG A 110 24.47 -9.82 -5.71
C ARG A 110 25.33 -8.68 -5.15
N GLY A 111 25.21 -7.48 -5.72
CA GLY A 111 25.90 -6.28 -5.23
C GLY A 111 25.12 -5.54 -4.15
N PHE A 112 23.86 -5.93 -3.90
CA PHE A 112 23.10 -5.42 -2.78
C PHE A 112 23.54 -6.13 -1.49
N HIS A 113 23.71 -5.37 -0.42
CA HIS A 113 24.15 -5.90 0.88
C HIS A 113 23.20 -5.48 1.99
N ASP A 114 22.86 -4.20 2.04
CA ASP A 114 21.98 -3.65 3.08
C ASP A 114 21.39 -2.30 2.63
N TYR A 115 20.34 -1.86 3.32
CA TYR A 115 19.72 -0.54 3.13
C TYR A 115 20.31 0.49 4.11
N TYR A 116 20.55 1.70 3.59
CA TYR A 116 20.84 2.86 4.42
C TYR A 116 19.57 3.66 4.66
N LEU A 117 19.02 3.57 5.88
CA LEU A 117 17.80 4.28 6.25
C LEU A 117 18.12 5.71 6.73
N ALA A 118 17.58 6.71 6.05
CA ALA A 118 17.68 8.11 6.45
C ALA A 118 16.92 8.39 7.76
N ASP A 119 17.20 9.52 8.40
CA ASP A 119 16.56 9.88 9.68
C ASP A 119 15.03 10.03 9.58
N GLN A 120 14.51 10.34 8.38
CA GLN A 120 13.06 10.42 8.13
C GLN A 120 12.38 9.03 8.09
N GLU A 121 13.16 7.95 8.00
CA GLU A 121 12.67 6.56 7.84
C GLU A 121 12.58 5.81 9.17
N SER A 122 12.42 6.55 10.27
CA SER A 122 12.32 5.97 11.63
C SER A 122 11.21 4.93 11.78
N ARG A 123 10.06 5.10 11.10
CA ARG A 123 8.95 4.12 11.11
C ARG A 123 9.31 2.82 10.37
N VAL A 124 10.08 2.93 9.27
CA VAL A 124 10.58 1.76 8.52
C VAL A 124 11.59 1.01 9.38
N ARG A 125 12.50 1.74 10.02
CA ARG A 125 13.46 1.17 10.97
C ARG A 125 12.76 0.41 12.11
N TYR A 126 11.80 1.05 12.76
CA TYR A 126 11.01 0.43 13.84
C TYR A 126 10.27 -0.83 13.36
N PHE A 127 9.70 -0.80 12.15
CA PHE A 127 9.05 -1.97 11.58
C PHE A 127 10.02 -3.17 11.44
N HIS A 128 11.23 -2.93 10.94
CA HIS A 128 12.24 -3.99 10.82
C HIS A 128 12.74 -4.49 12.18
N GLU A 129 12.86 -3.62 13.19
CA GLU A 129 13.21 -4.02 14.55
C GLU A 129 12.14 -4.95 15.15
N VAL A 130 10.86 -4.57 15.07
CA VAL A 130 9.73 -5.40 15.53
C VAL A 130 9.65 -6.73 14.76
N LEU A 131 9.88 -6.70 13.44
CA LEU A 131 9.90 -7.90 12.61
C LEU A 131 11.02 -8.86 13.03
N ASN A 132 12.23 -8.34 13.25
CA ASN A 132 13.36 -9.14 13.70
C ASN A 132 13.12 -9.73 15.09
N ASP A 133 12.60 -8.95 16.03
CA ASP A 133 12.22 -9.44 17.36
C ASP A 133 11.16 -10.55 17.28
N TYR A 134 10.15 -10.38 16.43
CA TYR A 134 9.12 -11.39 16.19
C TYR A 134 9.71 -12.69 15.62
N ILE A 135 10.61 -12.60 14.63
CA ILE A 135 11.29 -13.76 14.01
C ILE A 135 12.18 -14.48 15.03
N GLU A 136 12.89 -13.73 15.88
CA GLU A 136 13.77 -14.29 16.91
C GLU A 136 13.02 -14.71 18.19
N GLY A 137 11.69 -14.55 18.22
CA GLY A 137 10.84 -14.92 19.35
C GLY A 137 11.03 -14.04 20.59
N ARG A 138 11.67 -12.88 20.44
CA ARG A 138 11.75 -11.86 21.48
C ARG A 138 10.40 -11.16 21.56
N LYS A 139 9.73 -11.27 22.71
CA LYS A 139 8.52 -10.48 22.97
C LYS A 139 8.98 -9.06 23.31
N GLY A 140 8.61 -8.10 22.47
CA GLY A 140 8.69 -6.67 22.77
C GLY A 140 7.87 -6.30 24.00
#